data_AF-A0A091JRR2-F1
#
_entry.id   AF-A0A091JRR2-F1
#
_cell.length_a   1.000
_cell.length_b   1.000
_cell.length_c   1.000
_cell.angle_alpha   90.00
_cell.angle_beta   90.00
_cell.angle_gamma   90.00
#
_symmetry.space_group_name_H-M   'P 1'
#
loop_
_entity.id
_entity.type
_entity.pdbx_description
1 polymer ?
#
loop_
_entity_poly.entity_id
_entity_poly.type
_entity_poly.pdbx_seq_one_letter_code
_entity_poly.pdbx_strand_id
1 'polypeptide(L)'
;LQTLLDMMVAEEESLKERLLKSIALCRKELDTLCRELQLDPFEVEEESTILQMEKSLRTRVEVMLKQKRDRKQELKTLQEQDRDLCDILCTAPFCIDSNAVPSLEDLDRYRRHLASLTTEREQRREEFVSSKRQIILLMEELDHTPDTSFERDVVCEDEEAFCLSTDNIAALQNLLQQLEARQSLNEAVCTELRSRIMALWERLRVPVEERELSAVHMTGSRAKTRKALQLEVDHLEELKLQNMKSVIQAIRAELAGYWDKCFYSQEQREGFSPYYDEDYTETLLELHDAEVRKMKSYYETHKDLFEAVQKWEENWKLFLELERKATDPSRFANRGGNLLKEEKQRAKLQKTLSKLQEELESRVLAWEQEHEGTFLVKGQQFMEYVAEQWQLYRLEKEKEKQERHLKKSRQIETEMMYGSTPRTPIKRRVLGPHTPGKVRKLNGTSISNATPNSTVRSVFGGTIYHSPTSRLPPSGGKLGQAQTPSRAAVKPPRPRHRERNKENVSQLNGTTLSGGCTPTAPAQRNHSINSVASTYSEFARELSKASRSDNSSRILNSTTTHAF
;
A
#
# COMPACT_ATOMS: atom_id res chain seq x y z
N LEU A 1 -16.33 133.26 22.49
CA LEU A 1 -17.03 133.19 21.18
C LEU A 1 -16.02 132.96 20.07
N GLN A 2 -15.24 133.96 19.63
CA GLN A 2 -14.19 133.81 18.61
C GLN A 2 -13.37 132.52 18.80
N THR A 3 -12.67 132.40 19.93
CA THR A 3 -11.81 131.25 20.27
C THR A 3 -12.51 129.88 20.28
N LEU A 4 -13.84 129.83 20.46
CA LEU A 4 -14.62 128.60 20.42
C LEU A 4 -14.97 128.23 18.97
N LEU A 5 -15.28 129.22 18.12
CA LEU A 5 -15.48 129.02 16.69
C LEU A 5 -14.16 128.61 16.03
N ASP A 6 -13.05 129.27 16.39
CA ASP A 6 -11.72 128.92 15.89
C ASP A 6 -11.34 127.47 16.27
N MET A 7 -11.67 127.02 17.48
CA MET A 7 -11.52 125.61 17.90
C MET A 7 -12.39 124.66 17.08
N MET A 8 -13.69 124.94 16.94
CA MET A 8 -14.62 124.08 16.18
C MET A 8 -14.23 123.96 14.71
N VAL A 9 -13.75 125.05 14.09
CA VAL A 9 -13.22 125.03 12.72
C VAL A 9 -11.95 124.17 12.66
N ALA A 10 -11.01 124.34 13.59
CA ALA A 10 -9.79 123.52 13.62
C ALA A 10 -10.07 122.03 13.89
N GLU A 11 -11.11 121.70 14.67
CA GLU A 11 -11.56 120.32 14.89
C GLU A 11 -12.16 119.70 13.62
N GLU A 12 -13.03 120.42 12.90
CA GLU A 12 -13.60 119.96 11.63
C GLU A 12 -12.56 119.90 10.49
N GLU A 13 -11.61 120.84 10.42
CA GLU A 13 -10.49 120.76 9.48
C GLU A 13 -9.56 119.58 9.81
N SER A 14 -9.27 119.33 11.09
CA SER A 14 -8.54 118.14 11.55
C SER A 14 -9.29 116.84 11.20
N LEU A 15 -10.62 116.82 11.37
CA LEU A 15 -11.46 115.68 11.02
C LEU A 15 -11.45 115.43 9.50
N LYS A 16 -11.61 116.48 8.69
CA LYS A 16 -11.55 116.43 7.23
C LYS A 16 -10.18 115.94 6.74
N GLU A 17 -9.08 116.45 7.29
CA GLU A 17 -7.74 115.92 6.99
C GLU A 17 -7.60 114.45 7.37
N ARG A 18 -8.12 114.05 8.53
CA ARG A 18 -8.03 112.68 9.04
C ARG A 18 -8.83 111.70 8.18
N LEU A 19 -10.01 112.08 7.72
CA LEU A 19 -10.81 111.31 6.77
C LEU A 19 -10.11 111.20 5.42
N LEU A 20 -9.56 112.28 4.87
CA LEU A 20 -8.80 112.25 3.61
C LEU A 20 -7.53 111.39 3.71
N LYS A 21 -6.84 111.42 4.86
CA LYS A 21 -5.69 110.54 5.15
C LYS A 21 -6.13 109.08 5.30
N SER A 22 -7.26 108.80 5.97
CA SER A 22 -7.86 107.45 6.05
C SER A 22 -8.18 106.90 4.67
N ILE A 23 -8.91 107.67 3.84
CA ILE A 23 -9.24 107.33 2.45
C ILE A 23 -7.99 107.03 1.61
N ALA A 24 -6.94 107.84 1.73
CA ALA A 24 -5.68 107.64 1.00
C ALA A 24 -4.90 106.39 1.46
N LEU A 25 -5.04 105.97 2.72
CA LEU A 25 -4.48 104.72 3.23
C LEU A 25 -5.33 103.52 2.80
N CYS A 26 -6.64 103.54 3.02
CA CYS A 26 -7.55 102.46 2.65
C CYS A 26 -7.57 102.19 1.14
N ARG A 27 -7.42 103.22 0.29
CA ARG A 27 -7.23 103.01 -1.17
C ARG A 27 -5.96 102.20 -1.46
N LYS A 28 -4.80 102.61 -0.92
CA LYS A 28 -3.52 101.89 -1.11
C LYS A 28 -3.56 100.47 -0.57
N GLU A 29 -4.19 100.27 0.59
CA GLU A 29 -4.36 98.95 1.20
C GLU A 29 -5.28 98.06 0.35
N LEU A 30 -6.39 98.61 -0.14
CA LEU A 30 -7.30 97.93 -1.06
C LEU A 30 -6.61 97.58 -2.40
N ASP A 31 -5.80 98.49 -2.95
CA ASP A 31 -4.99 98.24 -4.14
C ASP A 31 -3.99 97.10 -3.92
N THR A 32 -3.40 96.97 -2.72
CA THR A 32 -2.57 95.80 -2.38
C THR A 32 -3.39 94.53 -2.23
N LEU A 33 -4.54 94.59 -1.54
CA LEU A 33 -5.38 93.42 -1.27
C LEU A 33 -6.03 92.87 -2.54
N CYS A 34 -6.48 93.70 -3.48
CA CYS A 34 -6.98 93.25 -4.78
C CYS A 34 -5.88 92.54 -5.58
N ARG A 35 -4.65 93.06 -5.59
CA ARG A 35 -3.49 92.40 -6.24
C ARG A 35 -3.11 91.07 -5.57
N GLU A 36 -3.14 90.99 -4.25
CA GLU A 36 -2.86 89.74 -3.52
C GLU A 36 -3.97 88.69 -3.69
N LEU A 37 -5.25 89.10 -3.70
CA LEU A 37 -6.39 88.20 -3.83
C LEU A 37 -6.74 87.83 -5.28
N GLN A 38 -6.08 88.47 -6.25
CA GLN A 38 -6.33 88.37 -7.69
C GLN A 38 -7.78 88.76 -8.03
N LEU A 39 -8.18 89.96 -7.58
CA LEU A 39 -9.50 90.54 -7.77
C LEU A 39 -9.40 91.89 -8.47
N ASP A 40 -10.47 92.26 -9.17
CA ASP A 40 -10.54 93.52 -9.93
C ASP A 40 -10.35 94.76 -9.02
N PRO A 41 -9.80 95.87 -9.56
CA PRO A 41 -9.74 97.15 -8.87
C PRO A 41 -11.12 97.63 -8.43
N PHE A 42 -11.18 98.31 -7.28
CA PHE A 42 -12.44 98.83 -6.77
C PHE A 42 -12.75 100.22 -7.37
N GLU A 43 -13.76 100.26 -8.24
CA GLU A 43 -14.35 101.52 -8.71
C GLU A 43 -15.11 102.21 -7.56
N VAL A 44 -14.96 103.53 -7.45
CA VAL A 44 -15.57 104.35 -6.40
C VAL A 44 -16.70 105.17 -7.00
N GLU A 45 -17.90 105.07 -6.45
CA GLU A 45 -19.06 105.87 -6.88
C GLU A 45 -18.76 107.38 -6.74
N GLU A 46 -18.78 108.09 -7.87
CA GLU A 46 -18.32 109.49 -7.98
C GLU A 46 -19.17 110.49 -7.18
N GLU A 47 -20.42 110.13 -6.86
CA GLU A 47 -21.37 110.99 -6.13
C GLU A 47 -21.31 110.84 -4.59
N SER A 48 -20.35 110.08 -4.05
CA SER A 48 -20.28 109.74 -2.62
C SER A 48 -19.64 110.83 -1.73
N THR A 49 -20.21 111.09 -0.55
CA THR A 49 -19.61 112.05 0.41
C THR A 49 -18.33 111.48 1.05
N ILE A 50 -17.43 112.36 1.50
CA ILE A 50 -16.15 111.98 2.13
C ILE A 50 -16.33 110.94 3.25
N LEU A 51 -17.34 111.11 4.11
CA LEU A 51 -17.62 110.19 5.22
C LEU A 51 -18.17 108.83 4.75
N GLN A 52 -19.02 108.81 3.70
CA GLN A 52 -19.50 107.57 3.09
C GLN A 52 -18.37 106.82 2.38
N MET A 53 -17.50 107.55 1.66
CA MET A 53 -16.34 107.00 0.96
C MET A 53 -15.33 106.39 1.94
N GLU A 54 -15.01 107.06 3.05
CA GLU A 54 -14.13 106.50 4.11
C GLU A 54 -14.70 105.21 4.69
N LYS A 55 -15.99 105.22 5.07
CA LYS A 55 -16.68 104.06 5.63
C LYS A 55 -16.73 102.90 4.63
N SER A 56 -17.06 103.16 3.37
CA SER A 56 -17.16 102.15 2.30
C SER A 56 -15.81 101.48 2.04
N LEU A 57 -14.76 102.29 1.86
CA LEU A 57 -13.39 101.79 1.65
C LEU A 57 -12.89 100.98 2.85
N ARG A 58 -13.12 101.45 4.08
CA ARG A 58 -12.70 100.71 5.29
C ARG A 58 -13.44 99.39 5.44
N THR A 59 -14.77 99.36 5.27
CA THR A 59 -15.53 98.10 5.29
C THR A 59 -15.12 97.15 4.15
N ARG A 60 -14.77 97.66 2.97
CA ARG A 60 -14.24 96.83 1.87
C ARG A 60 -12.87 96.24 2.21
N VAL A 61 -11.97 97.01 2.83
CA VAL A 61 -10.68 96.54 3.34
C VAL A 61 -10.87 95.48 4.43
N GLU A 62 -11.78 95.68 5.40
CA GLU A 62 -12.12 94.69 6.43
C GLU A 62 -12.59 93.35 5.82
N VAL A 63 -13.42 93.40 4.78
CA VAL A 63 -13.88 92.20 4.03
C VAL A 63 -12.72 91.53 3.29
N MET A 64 -11.84 92.28 2.64
CA MET A 64 -10.68 91.72 1.93
C MET A 64 -9.64 91.11 2.88
N LEU A 65 -9.37 91.77 4.02
CA LEU A 65 -8.54 91.22 5.10
C LEU A 65 -9.17 89.97 5.73
N LYS A 66 -10.50 89.84 5.72
CA LYS A 66 -11.16 88.57 6.07
C LYS A 66 -10.91 87.52 5.00
N GLN A 67 -11.22 87.77 3.72
CA GLN A 67 -10.99 86.81 2.63
C GLN A 67 -9.53 86.32 2.54
N LYS A 68 -8.55 87.21 2.75
CA LYS A 68 -7.11 86.87 2.80
C LYS A 68 -6.77 85.93 3.95
N ARG A 69 -7.36 86.11 5.13
CA ARG A 69 -7.21 85.21 6.28
C ARG A 69 -7.91 83.88 6.03
N ASP A 70 -9.15 83.91 5.57
CA ASP A 70 -9.96 82.71 5.31
C ASP A 70 -9.26 81.80 4.28
N ARG A 71 -8.79 82.35 3.14
CA ARG A 71 -8.03 81.59 2.12
C ARG A 71 -6.71 81.00 2.63
N LYS A 72 -5.94 81.75 3.45
CA LYS A 72 -4.67 81.26 4.03
C LYS A 72 -4.91 80.22 5.13
N GLN A 73 -5.97 80.36 5.91
CA GLN A 73 -6.37 79.37 6.92
C GLN A 73 -6.86 78.08 6.27
N GLU A 74 -7.64 78.17 5.19
CA GLU A 74 -8.06 77.00 4.40
C GLU A 74 -6.83 76.28 3.82
N LEU A 75 -5.91 76.99 3.14
CA LEU A 75 -4.68 76.40 2.61
C LEU A 75 -3.88 75.65 3.68
N LYS A 76 -3.77 76.20 4.90
CA LYS A 76 -3.12 75.52 6.03
C LYS A 76 -3.82 74.21 6.39
N THR A 77 -5.16 74.20 6.50
CA THR A 77 -5.90 72.97 6.81
C THR A 77 -5.83 71.93 5.69
N LEU A 78 -5.81 72.36 4.42
CA LEU A 78 -5.62 71.46 3.27
C LEU A 78 -4.20 70.86 3.28
N GLN A 79 -3.16 71.66 3.55
CA GLN A 79 -1.77 71.20 3.69
C GLN A 79 -1.52 70.27 4.89
N GLU A 80 -2.35 70.36 5.94
CA GLU A 80 -2.32 69.44 7.07
C GLU A 80 -2.93 68.09 6.68
N GLN A 81 -4.12 68.08 6.07
CA GLN A 81 -4.75 66.86 5.54
C GLN A 81 -3.92 66.16 4.47
N ASP A 82 -3.23 66.93 3.63
CA ASP A 82 -2.37 66.41 2.55
C ASP A 82 -1.18 65.63 3.11
N ARG A 83 -0.55 66.16 4.17
CA ARG A 83 0.56 65.47 4.84
C ARG A 83 0.08 64.16 5.46
N ASP A 84 -1.02 64.19 6.20
CA ASP A 84 -1.59 63.00 6.84
C ASP A 84 -1.94 61.90 5.81
N LEU A 85 -2.44 62.27 4.62
CA LEU A 85 -2.70 61.33 3.52
C LEU A 85 -1.41 60.85 2.82
N CYS A 86 -0.46 61.75 2.57
CA CYS A 86 0.81 61.44 1.92
C CYS A 86 1.71 60.55 2.77
N ASP A 87 1.74 60.74 4.09
CA ASP A 87 2.51 59.90 5.01
C ASP A 87 1.94 58.46 5.04
N ILE A 88 0.62 58.28 4.92
CA ILE A 88 -0.04 56.96 4.84
C ILE A 88 0.16 56.30 3.46
N LEU A 89 0.05 57.06 2.37
CA LEU A 89 0.13 56.55 0.99
C LEU A 89 1.56 56.47 0.44
N CYS A 90 2.53 57.01 1.19
CA CYS A 90 3.92 57.26 0.80
C CYS A 90 4.05 58.07 -0.51
N THR A 91 3.21 59.10 -0.68
CA THR A 91 3.24 60.00 -1.85
C THR A 91 3.86 61.36 -1.52
N ALA A 92 4.19 62.16 -2.55
CA ALA A 92 4.74 63.50 -2.38
C ALA A 92 3.61 64.55 -2.22
N PRO A 93 3.61 65.40 -1.17
CA PRO A 93 2.61 66.44 -0.97
C PRO A 93 2.49 67.47 -2.10
N PHE A 94 1.31 68.04 -2.27
CA PHE A 94 0.99 69.01 -3.32
C PHE A 94 1.52 70.41 -2.98
N CYS A 95 2.37 70.95 -3.85
CA CYS A 95 3.06 72.21 -3.61
C CYS A 95 2.26 73.43 -4.13
N ILE A 96 1.87 74.30 -3.20
CA ILE A 96 1.56 75.72 -3.44
C ILE A 96 2.57 76.54 -2.63
N ASP A 97 2.99 77.72 -3.12
CA ASP A 97 3.76 78.66 -2.32
C ASP A 97 2.97 79.13 -1.08
N SER A 98 3.32 78.59 0.09
CA SER A 98 2.70 78.92 1.38
C SER A 98 2.87 80.40 1.79
N ASN A 99 3.80 81.13 1.18
CA ASN A 99 4.01 82.56 1.45
C ASN A 99 2.95 83.43 0.75
N ALA A 100 2.56 83.08 -0.47
CA ALA A 100 1.54 83.75 -1.26
C ALA A 100 0.12 83.65 -0.65
N VAL A 101 -0.82 84.43 -1.18
CA VAL A 101 -2.25 84.21 -0.98
C VAL A 101 -2.73 83.36 -2.15
N PRO A 102 -3.37 82.19 -1.95
CA PRO A 102 -3.79 81.34 -3.05
C PRO A 102 -4.96 81.98 -3.82
N SER A 103 -5.05 81.69 -5.12
CA SER A 103 -6.27 81.95 -5.89
C SER A 103 -7.38 80.98 -5.49
N LEU A 104 -8.61 81.25 -5.91
CA LEU A 104 -9.71 80.29 -5.73
C LEU A 104 -9.47 79.02 -6.56
N GLU A 105 -8.92 79.16 -7.77
CA GLU A 105 -8.55 78.00 -8.60
C GLU A 105 -7.50 77.11 -7.95
N ASP A 106 -6.52 77.69 -7.24
CA ASP A 106 -5.48 76.90 -6.57
C ASP A 106 -6.04 76.09 -5.41
N LEU A 107 -6.97 76.68 -4.64
CA LEU A 107 -7.74 75.95 -3.62
C LEU A 107 -8.61 74.86 -4.27
N ASP A 108 -9.27 75.12 -5.39
CA ASP A 108 -10.04 74.11 -6.13
C ASP A 108 -9.19 73.02 -6.80
N ARG A 109 -7.93 73.29 -7.14
CA ARG A 109 -6.94 72.27 -7.54
C ARG A 109 -6.57 71.40 -6.34
N TYR A 110 -6.29 71.99 -5.18
CA TYR A 110 -5.93 71.28 -3.95
C TYR A 110 -7.09 70.41 -3.42
N ARG A 111 -8.31 70.95 -3.34
CA ARG A 111 -9.52 70.21 -2.93
C ARG A 111 -9.75 68.96 -3.79
N ARG A 112 -9.51 69.05 -5.10
CA ARG A 112 -9.60 67.91 -6.03
C ARG A 112 -8.47 66.90 -5.84
N HIS A 113 -7.25 67.36 -5.52
CA HIS A 113 -6.15 66.45 -5.21
C HIS A 113 -6.41 65.64 -3.93
N LEU A 114 -6.81 66.30 -2.84
CA LEU A 114 -7.19 65.63 -1.59
C LEU A 114 -8.35 64.66 -1.78
N ALA A 115 -9.35 65.02 -2.60
CA ALA A 115 -10.43 64.10 -2.95
C ALA A 115 -9.89 62.84 -3.66
N SER A 116 -8.97 62.98 -4.62
CA SER A 116 -8.34 61.82 -5.28
C SER A 116 -7.50 60.96 -4.33
N LEU A 117 -6.66 61.56 -3.48
CA LEU A 117 -5.88 60.84 -2.46
C LEU A 117 -6.79 60.13 -1.45
N THR A 118 -7.92 60.73 -1.07
CA THR A 118 -8.90 60.11 -0.17
C THR A 118 -9.52 58.87 -0.81
N THR A 119 -9.97 58.96 -2.08
CA THR A 119 -10.52 57.79 -2.79
C THR A 119 -9.48 56.70 -3.05
N GLU A 120 -8.21 57.06 -3.26
CA GLU A 120 -7.11 56.10 -3.40
C GLU A 120 -6.79 55.40 -2.08
N ARG A 121 -6.79 56.13 -0.95
CA ARG A 121 -6.66 55.56 0.39
C ARG A 121 -7.79 54.58 0.70
N GLU A 122 -9.03 54.93 0.36
CA GLU A 122 -10.20 54.05 0.56
C GLU A 122 -10.06 52.75 -0.26
N GLN A 123 -9.67 52.85 -1.54
CA GLN A 123 -9.43 51.69 -2.40
C GLN A 123 -8.27 50.80 -1.88
N ARG A 124 -7.10 51.37 -1.58
CA ARG A 124 -5.96 50.61 -1.04
C ARG A 124 -6.27 49.99 0.33
N ARG A 125 -7.12 50.62 1.16
CA ARG A 125 -7.58 50.06 2.44
C ARG A 125 -8.56 48.90 2.24
N GLU A 126 -9.51 49.00 1.30
CA GLU A 126 -10.42 47.89 0.99
C GLU A 126 -9.65 46.68 0.45
N GLU A 127 -8.71 46.91 -0.47
CA GLU A 127 -7.78 45.89 -0.96
C GLU A 127 -7.02 45.24 0.19
N PHE A 128 -6.30 46.04 1.00
CA PHE A 128 -5.52 45.53 2.13
C PHE A 128 -6.35 44.67 3.09
N VAL A 129 -7.55 45.11 3.46
CA VAL A 129 -8.43 44.38 4.38
C VAL A 129 -8.96 43.09 3.74
N SER A 130 -9.23 43.09 2.43
CA SER A 130 -9.65 41.87 1.72
C SER A 130 -8.52 40.84 1.66
N SER A 131 -7.30 41.26 1.29
CA SER A 131 -6.13 40.39 1.20
C SER A 131 -5.66 39.92 2.58
N LYS A 132 -5.66 40.77 3.62
CA LYS A 132 -5.34 40.38 5.01
C LYS A 132 -6.21 39.23 5.49
N ARG A 133 -7.54 39.30 5.23
CA ARG A 133 -8.49 38.22 5.57
C ARG A 133 -8.18 36.93 4.82
N GLN A 134 -7.88 37.02 3.51
CA GLN A 134 -7.57 35.85 2.70
C GLN A 134 -6.22 35.21 3.10
N ILE A 135 -5.20 36.04 3.38
CA ILE A 135 -3.88 35.62 3.89
C ILE A 135 -4.03 34.86 5.20
N ILE A 136 -4.80 35.38 6.17
CA ILE A 136 -5.07 34.70 7.45
C ILE A 136 -5.67 33.31 7.23
N LEU A 137 -6.73 33.20 6.41
CA LEU A 137 -7.37 31.91 6.11
C LEU A 137 -6.44 30.92 5.40
N LEU A 138 -5.56 31.39 4.52
CA LEU A 138 -4.57 30.55 3.84
C LEU A 138 -3.47 30.09 4.80
N MET A 139 -3.01 30.95 5.72
CA MET A 139 -2.02 30.59 6.74
C MET A 139 -2.60 29.56 7.74
N GLU A 140 -3.87 29.72 8.15
CA GLU A 140 -4.59 28.74 8.98
C GLU A 140 -4.77 27.37 8.31
N GLU A 141 -5.10 27.31 7.01
CA GLU A 141 -5.22 26.04 6.27
C GLU A 141 -3.86 25.39 5.99
N LEU A 142 -2.80 26.17 5.86
CA LEU A 142 -1.43 25.69 5.67
C LEU A 142 -0.72 25.26 6.97
N ASP A 143 -1.34 25.45 8.15
CA ASP A 143 -0.70 25.36 9.47
C ASP A 143 0.58 26.27 9.57
N HIS A 144 0.60 27.44 8.89
CA HIS A 144 1.76 28.35 8.75
C HIS A 144 1.72 29.55 9.73
N THR A 145 2.86 29.95 10.27
CA THR A 145 2.99 31.08 11.22
C THR A 145 3.60 32.33 10.58
N PRO A 146 3.29 33.56 11.07
CA PRO A 146 3.91 34.79 10.57
C PRO A 146 5.43 34.88 10.84
N ASP A 147 6.23 34.37 9.90
CA ASP A 147 7.67 34.15 10.08
C ASP A 147 8.52 35.36 9.67
N THR A 148 8.16 36.06 8.59
CA THR A 148 8.81 37.33 8.22
C THR A 148 8.28 38.52 9.02
N SER A 149 9.02 39.64 9.02
CA SER A 149 8.53 40.89 9.61
C SER A 149 7.29 41.42 8.91
N PHE A 150 7.23 41.31 7.58
CA PHE A 150 6.08 41.74 6.78
C PHE A 150 4.84 40.87 7.02
N GLU A 151 4.99 39.55 7.16
CA GLU A 151 3.87 38.69 7.59
C GLU A 151 3.32 39.09 8.96
N ARG A 152 4.17 39.46 9.92
CA ARG A 152 3.73 39.93 11.26
C ARG A 152 3.03 41.28 11.21
N ASP A 153 3.57 42.24 10.48
CA ASP A 153 2.94 43.55 10.23
C ASP A 153 1.54 43.36 9.61
N VAL A 154 1.47 42.66 8.47
CA VAL A 154 0.20 42.38 7.77
C VAL A 154 -0.80 41.63 8.64
N VAL A 155 -0.41 40.59 9.39
CA VAL A 155 -1.35 39.71 10.12
C VAL A 155 -1.66 40.22 11.53
N CYS A 156 -0.65 40.62 12.29
CA CYS A 156 -0.73 40.82 13.74
C CYS A 156 -0.92 42.28 14.17
N GLU A 157 -0.57 43.26 13.33
CA GLU A 157 -0.71 44.69 13.67
C GLU A 157 -2.05 45.28 13.19
N ASP A 158 -2.41 46.47 13.68
CA ASP A 158 -3.72 47.09 13.45
C ASP A 158 -3.91 47.55 11.99
N GLU A 159 -5.15 47.47 11.47
CA GLU A 159 -5.48 47.90 10.09
C GLU A 159 -5.20 49.39 9.78
N GLU A 160 -4.94 50.20 10.81
CA GLU A 160 -4.70 51.64 10.69
C GLU A 160 -3.21 52.01 10.84
N ALA A 161 -2.35 51.07 11.26
CA ALA A 161 -0.91 51.28 11.39
C ALA A 161 -0.14 50.98 10.08
N PHE A 162 -0.68 50.11 9.23
CA PHE A 162 -0.03 49.66 7.99
C PHE A 162 0.07 50.78 6.94
N CYS A 163 1.28 51.10 6.50
CA CYS A 163 1.49 52.09 5.43
C CYS A 163 0.97 51.55 4.09
N LEU A 164 -0.01 52.23 3.50
CA LEU A 164 -0.67 51.86 2.24
C LEU A 164 0.14 52.31 1.01
N SER A 165 1.45 52.09 1.01
CA SER A 165 2.33 52.41 -0.13
C SER A 165 2.09 51.47 -1.32
N THR A 166 2.47 51.88 -2.53
CA THR A 166 2.42 51.01 -3.73
C THR A 166 3.19 49.72 -3.53
N ASP A 167 4.33 49.81 -2.87
CA ASP A 167 5.29 48.72 -2.73
C ASP A 167 4.83 47.74 -1.64
N ASN A 168 4.18 48.24 -0.59
CA ASN A 168 3.55 47.42 0.45
C ASN A 168 2.32 46.67 -0.07
N ILE A 169 1.47 47.32 -0.89
CA ILE A 169 0.34 46.66 -1.56
C ILE A 169 0.85 45.60 -2.56
N ALA A 170 1.89 45.90 -3.35
CA ALA A 170 2.51 44.92 -4.22
C ALA A 170 3.13 43.73 -3.44
N ALA A 171 3.76 43.99 -2.30
CA ALA A 171 4.29 42.94 -1.41
C ALA A 171 3.16 42.08 -0.81
N LEU A 172 2.02 42.68 -0.47
CA LEU A 172 0.82 41.98 0.01
C LEU A 172 0.24 41.03 -1.05
N GLN A 173 0.09 41.51 -2.28
CA GLN A 173 -0.33 40.68 -3.43
C GLN A 173 0.65 39.51 -3.66
N ASN A 174 1.96 39.77 -3.59
CA ASN A 174 2.99 38.73 -3.73
C ASN A 174 2.94 37.69 -2.60
N LEU A 175 2.68 38.10 -1.35
CA LEU A 175 2.50 37.19 -0.22
C LEU A 175 1.25 36.31 -0.42
N LEU A 176 0.13 36.92 -0.82
CA LEU A 176 -1.11 36.19 -1.12
C LEU A 176 -0.89 35.14 -2.22
N GLN A 177 -0.31 35.54 -3.36
CA GLN A 177 -0.03 34.63 -4.49
C GLN A 177 0.91 33.48 -4.08
N GLN A 178 1.90 33.74 -3.22
CA GLN A 178 2.79 32.68 -2.69
C GLN A 178 2.04 31.68 -1.80
N LEU A 179 1.08 32.13 -1.00
CA LEU A 179 0.27 31.24 -0.15
C LEU A 179 -0.72 30.41 -0.99
N GLU A 180 -1.37 31.00 -1.98
CA GLU A 180 -2.22 30.30 -2.96
C GLU A 180 -1.42 29.25 -3.77
N ALA A 181 -0.20 29.59 -4.19
CA ALA A 181 0.71 28.65 -4.86
C ALA A 181 1.11 27.47 -3.95
N ARG A 182 1.35 27.71 -2.65
CA ARG A 182 1.62 26.64 -1.67
C ARG A 182 0.39 25.77 -1.41
N GLN A 183 -0.81 26.36 -1.35
CA GLN A 183 -2.07 25.63 -1.15
C GLN A 183 -2.39 24.73 -2.35
N SER A 184 -2.34 25.28 -3.58
CA SER A 184 -2.59 24.52 -4.81
C SER A 184 -1.58 23.38 -5.03
N LEU A 185 -0.30 23.58 -4.69
CA LEU A 185 0.70 22.51 -4.69
C LEU A 185 0.40 21.41 -3.65
N ASN A 186 -0.07 21.77 -2.45
CA ASN A 186 -0.47 20.79 -1.45
C ASN A 186 -1.71 19.99 -1.87
N GLU A 187 -2.72 20.63 -2.46
CA GLU A 187 -3.90 19.93 -2.98
C GLU A 187 -3.57 19.06 -4.20
N ALA A 188 -2.66 19.49 -5.08
CA ALA A 188 -2.18 18.67 -6.18
C ALA A 188 -1.53 17.36 -5.68
N VAL A 189 -0.66 17.43 -4.66
CA VAL A 189 -0.07 16.22 -4.06
C VAL A 189 -1.11 15.38 -3.31
N CYS A 190 -2.06 16.00 -2.59
CA CYS A 190 -3.12 15.25 -1.89
C CYS A 190 -4.07 14.54 -2.87
N THR A 191 -4.41 15.16 -4.01
CA THR A 191 -5.23 14.53 -5.05
C THR A 191 -4.49 13.42 -5.79
N GLU A 192 -3.18 13.56 -6.04
CA GLU A 192 -2.34 12.46 -6.55
C GLU A 192 -2.34 11.26 -5.59
N LEU A 193 -2.04 11.49 -4.30
CA LEU A 193 -2.03 10.43 -3.28
C LEU A 193 -3.39 9.73 -3.17
N ARG A 194 -4.51 10.48 -3.16
CA ARG A 194 -5.87 9.91 -3.20
C ARG A 194 -6.12 9.07 -4.44
N SER A 195 -5.64 9.48 -5.62
CA SER A 195 -5.80 8.69 -6.84
C SER A 195 -5.04 7.35 -6.76
N ARG A 196 -3.85 7.36 -6.13
CA ARG A 196 -3.05 6.15 -5.88
C ARG A 196 -3.69 5.23 -4.84
N ILE A 197 -4.22 5.78 -3.75
CA ILE A 197 -4.99 5.03 -2.74
C ILE A 197 -6.19 4.33 -3.38
N MET A 198 -7.00 5.06 -4.15
CA MET A 198 -8.14 4.49 -4.87
C MET A 198 -7.73 3.37 -5.84
N ALA A 199 -6.65 3.55 -6.60
CA ALA A 199 -6.14 2.52 -7.50
C ALA A 199 -5.61 1.27 -6.76
N LEU A 200 -4.97 1.46 -5.60
CA LEU A 200 -4.51 0.36 -4.75
C LEU A 200 -5.68 -0.37 -4.08
N TRP A 201 -6.68 0.33 -3.54
CA TRP A 201 -7.90 -0.25 -2.98
C TRP A 201 -8.65 -1.14 -3.99
N GLU A 202 -8.73 -0.73 -5.26
CA GLU A 202 -9.33 -1.55 -6.32
C GLU A 202 -8.45 -2.74 -6.75
N ARG A 203 -7.12 -2.55 -6.89
CA ARG A 203 -6.19 -3.65 -7.22
C ARG A 203 -6.14 -4.72 -6.12
N LEU A 204 -6.12 -4.30 -4.86
CA LEU A 204 -6.03 -5.17 -3.68
C LEU A 204 -7.39 -5.66 -3.18
N ARG A 205 -8.50 -5.08 -3.66
CA ARG A 205 -9.88 -5.34 -3.23
C ARG A 205 -10.10 -5.12 -1.72
N VAL A 206 -9.55 -4.03 -1.20
CA VAL A 206 -9.68 -3.62 0.21
C VAL A 206 -11.17 -3.48 0.59
N PRO A 207 -11.62 -4.05 1.73
CA PRO A 207 -13.00 -3.97 2.21
C PRO A 207 -13.52 -2.55 2.36
N VAL A 208 -14.83 -2.34 2.26
CA VAL A 208 -15.43 -0.99 2.31
C VAL A 208 -15.25 -0.36 3.70
N GLU A 209 -15.30 -1.20 4.73
CA GLU A 209 -15.12 -0.86 6.14
C GLU A 209 -13.75 -0.21 6.41
N GLU A 210 -12.69 -0.69 5.75
CA GLU A 210 -11.34 -0.12 5.86
C GLU A 210 -11.23 1.21 5.09
N ARG A 211 -11.89 1.32 3.92
CA ARG A 211 -11.98 2.57 3.16
C ARG A 211 -12.74 3.66 3.92
N GLU A 212 -13.78 3.28 4.67
CA GLU A 212 -14.57 4.21 5.50
C GLU A 212 -13.75 4.79 6.68
N LEU A 213 -12.82 4.01 7.26
CA LEU A 213 -11.88 4.53 8.26
C LEU A 213 -10.93 5.58 7.64
N SER A 214 -10.37 5.28 6.47
CA SER A 214 -9.48 6.21 5.74
C SER A 214 -10.21 7.39 5.08
N ALA A 215 -11.54 7.36 4.99
CA ALA A 215 -12.36 8.44 4.39
C ALA A 215 -12.15 9.81 5.08
N VAL A 216 -11.78 9.82 6.36
CA VAL A 216 -11.44 11.04 7.13
C VAL A 216 -10.25 11.80 6.52
N HIS A 217 -9.38 11.14 5.76
CA HIS A 217 -8.22 11.75 5.09
C HIS A 217 -8.48 12.11 3.62
N MET A 218 -9.65 11.75 3.08
CA MET A 218 -10.02 12.04 1.69
C MET A 218 -10.44 13.50 1.44
N THR A 219 -10.39 14.37 2.46
CA THR A 219 -10.78 15.79 2.39
C THR A 219 -9.71 16.74 2.98
N GLY A 220 -9.53 17.92 2.36
CA GLY A 220 -8.61 18.99 2.80
C GLY A 220 -7.13 18.75 2.45
N SER A 221 -6.32 19.82 2.37
CA SER A 221 -4.92 19.77 1.92
C SER A 221 -3.88 19.96 3.04
N ARG A 222 -4.33 20.10 4.29
CA ARG A 222 -3.47 20.35 5.48
C ARG A 222 -2.31 19.36 5.59
N ALA A 223 -1.20 19.82 6.17
CA ALA A 223 0.02 19.02 6.33
C ALA A 223 -0.20 17.70 7.12
N LYS A 224 -1.18 17.67 8.03
CA LYS A 224 -1.61 16.48 8.77
C LYS A 224 -2.31 15.47 7.84
N THR A 225 -3.26 15.91 7.02
CA THR A 225 -3.94 15.09 6.01
C THR A 225 -2.96 14.54 4.98
N ARG A 226 -2.06 15.37 4.46
CA ARG A 226 -1.02 14.95 3.51
C ARG A 226 -0.13 13.83 4.07
N LYS A 227 0.24 13.91 5.36
CA LYS A 227 1.01 12.85 6.05
C LYS A 227 0.20 11.56 6.23
N ALA A 228 -1.08 11.66 6.57
CA ALA A 228 -1.95 10.48 6.69
C ALA A 228 -2.16 9.78 5.34
N LEU A 229 -2.38 10.55 4.26
CA LEU A 229 -2.47 10.02 2.88
C LEU A 229 -1.17 9.33 2.43
N GLN A 230 0.00 9.86 2.80
CA GLN A 230 1.27 9.19 2.51
C GLN A 230 1.39 7.85 3.25
N LEU A 231 1.08 7.82 4.55
CA LEU A 231 1.13 6.60 5.36
C LEU A 231 0.15 5.52 4.85
N GLU A 232 -1.03 5.91 4.35
CA GLU A 232 -1.98 5.00 3.71
C GLU A 232 -1.43 4.44 2.39
N VAL A 233 -0.80 5.26 1.54
CA VAL A 233 -0.10 4.78 0.34
C VAL A 233 1.01 3.79 0.71
N ASP A 234 1.85 4.13 1.68
CA ASP A 234 2.98 3.29 2.10
C ASP A 234 2.49 1.95 2.67
N HIS A 235 1.39 1.97 3.45
CA HIS A 235 0.75 0.77 3.99
C HIS A 235 0.15 -0.13 2.91
N LEU A 236 -0.54 0.45 1.92
CA LEU A 236 -1.14 -0.29 0.81
C LEU A 236 -0.09 -0.88 -0.15
N GLU A 237 1.03 -0.19 -0.37
CA GLU A 237 2.15 -0.71 -1.16
C GLU A 237 2.88 -1.87 -0.45
N GLU A 238 3.03 -1.80 0.89
CA GLU A 238 3.52 -2.93 1.70
C GLU A 238 2.52 -4.10 1.70
N LEU A 239 1.21 -3.85 1.81
CA LEU A 239 0.19 -4.89 1.69
C LEU A 239 0.20 -5.56 0.30
N LYS A 240 0.45 -4.79 -0.76
CA LYS A 240 0.67 -5.32 -2.12
C LYS A 240 1.92 -6.22 -2.16
N LEU A 241 3.03 -5.79 -1.57
CA LEU A 241 4.27 -6.56 -1.49
C LEU A 241 4.08 -7.87 -0.71
N GLN A 242 3.39 -7.84 0.43
CA GLN A 242 3.08 -9.03 1.24
C GLN A 242 2.15 -10.01 0.51
N ASN A 243 1.14 -9.51 -0.21
CA ASN A 243 0.28 -10.35 -1.05
C ASN A 243 1.06 -11.02 -2.18
N MET A 244 1.91 -10.27 -2.89
CA MET A 244 2.80 -10.82 -3.92
C MET A 244 3.77 -11.86 -3.35
N LYS A 245 4.34 -11.60 -2.17
CA LYS A 245 5.19 -12.55 -1.43
C LYS A 245 4.46 -13.85 -1.09
N SER A 246 3.25 -13.76 -0.56
CA SER A 246 2.41 -14.93 -0.25
C SER A 246 2.10 -15.77 -1.50
N VAL A 247 1.74 -15.11 -2.61
CA VAL A 247 1.47 -15.79 -3.89
C VAL A 247 2.74 -16.43 -4.48
N ILE A 248 3.87 -15.71 -4.53
CA ILE A 248 5.15 -16.26 -5.02
C ILE A 248 5.59 -17.46 -4.15
N GLN A 249 5.44 -17.39 -2.82
CA GLN A 249 5.76 -18.51 -1.94
C GLN A 249 4.85 -19.73 -2.16
N ALA A 250 3.55 -19.53 -2.42
CA ALA A 250 2.65 -20.60 -2.80
C ALA A 250 3.03 -21.24 -4.15
N ILE A 251 3.42 -20.43 -5.14
CA ILE A 251 3.87 -20.91 -6.46
C ILE A 251 5.23 -21.62 -6.34
N ARG A 252 6.16 -21.16 -5.50
CA ARG A 252 7.42 -21.87 -5.17
C ARG A 252 7.16 -23.23 -4.53
N ALA A 253 6.23 -23.31 -3.58
CA ALA A 253 5.84 -24.58 -2.96
C ALA A 253 5.18 -25.54 -3.98
N GLU A 254 4.36 -25.02 -4.89
CA GLU A 254 3.80 -25.82 -5.99
C GLU A 254 4.89 -26.29 -6.97
N LEU A 255 5.82 -25.41 -7.36
CA LEU A 255 6.94 -25.73 -8.24
C LEU A 255 7.82 -26.83 -7.66
N ALA A 256 8.18 -26.73 -6.37
CA ALA A 256 8.89 -27.79 -5.65
C ALA A 256 8.11 -29.11 -5.64
N GLY A 257 6.80 -29.05 -5.39
CA GLY A 257 5.91 -30.22 -5.47
C GLY A 257 5.77 -30.82 -6.87
N TYR A 258 6.07 -30.09 -7.94
CA TYR A 258 6.19 -30.64 -9.30
C TYR A 258 7.61 -31.13 -9.62
N TRP A 259 8.66 -30.44 -9.15
CA TRP A 259 10.05 -30.92 -9.23
C TRP A 259 10.22 -32.28 -8.55
N ASP A 260 9.54 -32.52 -7.43
CA ASP A 260 9.53 -33.82 -6.75
C ASP A 260 8.82 -34.91 -7.56
N LYS A 261 7.65 -34.60 -8.15
CA LYS A 261 6.89 -35.55 -9.02
C LYS A 261 7.65 -35.92 -10.29
N CYS A 262 8.39 -34.98 -10.88
CA CYS A 262 9.23 -35.21 -12.05
C CYS A 262 10.65 -35.69 -11.69
N PHE A 263 10.93 -35.95 -10.41
CA PHE A 263 12.23 -36.40 -9.90
C PHE A 263 13.42 -35.50 -10.28
N TYR A 264 13.25 -34.18 -10.34
CA TYR A 264 14.32 -33.23 -10.68
C TYR A 264 15.48 -33.29 -9.69
N SER A 265 16.72 -33.30 -10.22
CA SER A 265 17.96 -33.16 -9.45
C SER A 265 18.08 -31.78 -8.79
N GLN A 266 19.02 -31.63 -7.86
CA GLN A 266 19.29 -30.32 -7.23
C GLN A 266 19.77 -29.29 -8.26
N GLU A 267 20.71 -29.68 -9.14
CA GLU A 267 21.24 -28.83 -10.22
C GLU A 267 20.13 -28.36 -11.18
N GLN A 268 19.15 -29.22 -11.48
CA GLN A 268 17.99 -28.87 -12.32
C GLN A 268 17.04 -27.86 -11.65
N ARG A 269 16.99 -27.81 -10.31
CA ARG A 269 16.24 -26.80 -9.55
C ARG A 269 17.01 -25.49 -9.48
N GLU A 270 18.31 -25.56 -9.24
CA GLU A 270 19.23 -24.40 -9.21
C GLU A 270 19.34 -23.69 -10.57
N GLY A 271 19.09 -24.41 -11.68
CA GLY A 271 18.94 -23.82 -13.02
C GLY A 271 17.82 -22.76 -13.14
N PHE A 272 16.84 -22.73 -12.24
CA PHE A 272 15.84 -21.66 -12.15
C PHE A 272 16.20 -20.68 -11.00
N SER A 273 17.25 -19.88 -11.22
CA SER A 273 17.74 -18.87 -10.25
C SER A 273 16.64 -18.02 -9.59
N PRO A 274 15.57 -17.57 -10.30
CA PRO A 274 14.52 -16.75 -9.67
C PRO A 274 13.76 -17.43 -8.51
N TYR A 275 13.92 -18.74 -8.32
CA TYR A 275 13.40 -19.44 -7.13
C TYR A 275 13.98 -18.92 -5.81
N TYR A 276 15.18 -18.33 -5.82
CA TYR A 276 15.91 -17.93 -4.61
C TYR A 276 15.89 -16.42 -4.35
N ASP A 277 15.32 -15.62 -5.26
CA ASP A 277 15.23 -14.16 -5.10
C ASP A 277 14.26 -13.77 -3.96
N GLU A 278 14.62 -12.79 -3.13
CA GLU A 278 13.71 -12.20 -2.11
C GLU A 278 13.14 -10.83 -2.54
N ASP A 279 13.43 -10.37 -3.77
CA ASP A 279 12.91 -9.12 -4.33
C ASP A 279 11.56 -9.34 -5.02
N TYR A 280 10.49 -9.41 -4.22
CA TYR A 280 9.12 -9.73 -4.65
C TYR A 280 8.52 -8.67 -5.59
N THR A 281 8.79 -8.80 -6.88
CA THR A 281 8.34 -7.90 -7.96
C THR A 281 7.24 -8.55 -8.82
N GLU A 282 6.50 -7.73 -9.58
CA GLU A 282 5.42 -8.20 -10.46
C GLU A 282 6.00 -9.09 -11.60
N THR A 283 7.19 -8.75 -12.09
CA THR A 283 7.99 -9.58 -13.01
C THR A 283 8.47 -10.89 -12.39
N LEU A 284 8.84 -10.90 -11.08
CA LEU A 284 9.20 -12.15 -10.40
C LEU A 284 8.00 -13.10 -10.29
N LEU A 285 6.81 -12.57 -10.06
CA LEU A 285 5.56 -13.34 -10.08
C LEU A 285 5.30 -13.95 -11.48
N GLU A 286 5.38 -13.15 -12.53
CA GLU A 286 5.20 -13.61 -13.92
C GLU A 286 6.15 -14.74 -14.31
N LEU A 287 7.42 -14.67 -13.88
CA LEU A 287 8.44 -15.71 -14.10
C LEU A 287 8.08 -17.02 -13.38
N HIS A 288 7.62 -16.96 -12.13
CA HIS A 288 7.19 -18.15 -11.39
C HIS A 288 5.94 -18.78 -12.01
N ASP A 289 4.95 -17.96 -12.39
CA ASP A 289 3.75 -18.45 -13.10
C ASP A 289 4.09 -19.06 -14.46
N ALA A 290 5.09 -18.53 -15.17
CA ALA A 290 5.56 -19.10 -16.43
C ALA A 290 6.24 -20.47 -16.23
N GLU A 291 7.16 -20.58 -15.27
CA GLU A 291 7.88 -21.83 -15.00
C GLU A 291 6.94 -22.90 -14.44
N VAL A 292 6.00 -22.56 -13.55
CA VAL A 292 4.98 -23.51 -13.06
C VAL A 292 4.01 -23.94 -14.17
N ARG A 293 3.60 -23.07 -15.10
CA ARG A 293 2.81 -23.49 -16.28
C ARG A 293 3.57 -24.44 -17.19
N LYS A 294 4.83 -24.14 -17.50
CA LYS A 294 5.75 -25.01 -18.26
C LYS A 294 5.91 -26.37 -17.59
N MET A 295 6.17 -26.38 -16.28
CA MET A 295 6.37 -27.57 -15.48
C MET A 295 5.09 -28.42 -15.34
N LYS A 296 3.92 -27.79 -15.18
CA LYS A 296 2.60 -28.47 -15.22
C LYS A 296 2.36 -29.16 -16.56
N SER A 297 2.63 -28.46 -17.66
CA SER A 297 2.50 -29.00 -19.02
C SER A 297 3.42 -30.21 -19.24
N TYR A 298 4.69 -30.08 -18.85
CA TYR A 298 5.67 -31.17 -18.91
C TYR A 298 5.25 -32.39 -18.08
N TYR A 299 4.80 -32.17 -16.83
CA TYR A 299 4.30 -33.28 -16.00
C TYR A 299 3.08 -33.98 -16.60
N GLU A 300 2.05 -33.24 -17.06
CA GLU A 300 0.84 -33.88 -17.60
C GLU A 300 1.10 -34.58 -18.95
N THR A 301 2.07 -34.11 -19.75
CA THR A 301 2.49 -34.77 -21.01
C THR A 301 3.18 -36.10 -20.74
N HIS A 302 4.01 -36.19 -19.68
CA HIS A 302 4.82 -37.38 -19.35
C HIS A 302 4.32 -38.14 -18.12
N LYS A 303 3.07 -37.88 -17.72
CA LYS A 303 2.44 -38.38 -16.48
C LYS A 303 2.48 -39.90 -16.34
N ASP A 304 2.17 -40.62 -17.41
CA ASP A 304 2.18 -42.08 -17.44
C ASP A 304 3.59 -42.68 -17.28
N LEU A 305 4.64 -41.91 -17.57
CA LEU A 305 6.03 -42.29 -17.31
C LEU A 305 6.41 -42.02 -15.86
N PHE A 306 6.15 -40.80 -15.34
CA PHE A 306 6.43 -40.46 -13.93
C PHE A 306 5.65 -41.33 -12.94
N GLU A 307 4.36 -41.59 -13.20
CA GLU A 307 3.58 -42.52 -12.39
C GLU A 307 4.13 -43.95 -12.42
N ALA A 308 4.67 -44.41 -13.55
CA ALA A 308 5.28 -45.73 -13.66
C ALA A 308 6.61 -45.81 -12.88
N VAL A 309 7.44 -44.76 -12.94
CA VAL A 309 8.67 -44.62 -12.14
C VAL A 309 8.34 -44.62 -10.63
N GLN A 310 7.33 -43.85 -10.21
CA GLN A 310 6.87 -43.86 -8.82
C GLN A 310 6.38 -45.25 -8.39
N LYS A 311 5.55 -45.91 -9.20
CA LYS A 311 5.06 -47.28 -8.94
C LYS A 311 6.23 -48.28 -8.82
N TRP A 312 7.29 -48.12 -9.61
CA TRP A 312 8.51 -48.94 -9.46
C TRP A 312 9.22 -48.66 -8.13
N GLU A 313 9.46 -47.38 -7.78
CA GLU A 313 10.17 -47.01 -6.56
C GLU A 313 9.39 -47.42 -5.28
N GLU A 314 8.06 -47.35 -5.29
CA GLU A 314 7.19 -47.85 -4.22
C GLU A 314 7.29 -49.38 -4.06
N ASN A 315 7.25 -50.13 -5.16
CA ASN A 315 7.43 -51.58 -5.13
C ASN A 315 8.85 -51.96 -4.68
N TRP A 316 9.86 -51.16 -5.01
CA TRP A 316 11.25 -51.34 -4.59
C TRP A 316 11.42 -51.09 -3.08
N LYS A 317 10.89 -49.99 -2.57
CA LYS A 317 10.85 -49.67 -1.13
C LYS A 317 10.14 -50.77 -0.32
N LEU A 318 9.02 -51.29 -0.82
CA LEU A 318 8.29 -52.40 -0.19
C LEU A 318 9.07 -53.74 -0.26
N PHE A 319 9.76 -54.02 -1.37
CA PHE A 319 10.63 -55.19 -1.51
C PHE A 319 11.79 -55.14 -0.50
N LEU A 320 12.48 -54.00 -0.39
CA LEU A 320 13.54 -53.79 0.61
C LEU A 320 13.01 -53.90 2.05
N GLU A 321 11.79 -53.43 2.32
CA GLU A 321 11.17 -53.62 3.63
C GLU A 321 10.93 -55.11 3.95
N LEU A 322 10.43 -55.89 2.99
CA LEU A 322 10.27 -57.34 3.16
C LEU A 322 11.62 -58.07 3.26
N GLU A 323 12.69 -57.56 2.66
CA GLU A 323 14.06 -58.10 2.84
C GLU A 323 14.66 -57.78 4.21
N ARG A 324 14.45 -56.57 4.72
CA ARG A 324 14.80 -56.18 6.10
C ARG A 324 14.06 -57.05 7.12
N LYS A 325 12.74 -57.18 6.99
CA LYS A 325 11.93 -58.13 7.79
C LYS A 325 12.40 -59.57 7.58
N ALA A 326 12.82 -59.90 6.36
CA ALA A 326 13.50 -61.13 5.93
C ALA A 326 14.73 -61.53 6.77
N THR A 327 15.43 -60.53 7.31
CA THR A 327 16.74 -60.67 7.93
C THR A 327 16.67 -60.72 9.46
N ASP A 328 15.55 -60.33 10.06
CA ASP A 328 15.34 -60.31 11.52
C ASP A 328 15.19 -61.73 12.14
N PRO A 329 16.06 -62.13 13.08
CA PRO A 329 15.92 -63.40 13.81
C PRO A 329 14.64 -63.53 14.63
N SER A 330 14.02 -62.42 15.06
CA SER A 330 12.78 -62.42 15.87
C SER A 330 11.58 -63.00 15.13
N ARG A 331 11.60 -62.94 13.78
CA ARG A 331 10.55 -63.35 12.85
C ARG A 331 9.98 -64.75 13.12
N PHE A 332 10.80 -65.68 13.63
CA PHE A 332 10.41 -67.05 13.92
C PHE A 332 9.48 -67.23 15.14
N ALA A 333 9.27 -66.19 15.96
CA ALA A 333 8.29 -66.23 17.04
C ALA A 333 6.83 -66.30 16.53
N ASN A 334 6.56 -65.85 15.31
CA ASN A 334 5.23 -65.68 14.76
C ASN A 334 4.63 -66.99 14.20
N ARG A 335 3.95 -67.76 15.06
CA ARG A 335 3.09 -68.88 14.65
C ARG A 335 1.91 -68.38 13.80
N GLY A 336 1.64 -69.03 12.67
CA GLY A 336 0.47 -68.71 11.81
C GLY A 336 0.74 -68.67 10.30
N GLY A 337 1.92 -69.07 9.83
CA GLY A 337 2.23 -69.16 8.40
C GLY A 337 2.49 -67.81 7.71
N ASN A 338 2.63 -66.71 8.46
CA ASN A 338 2.94 -65.39 7.89
C ASN A 338 4.25 -65.39 7.11
N LEU A 339 5.25 -66.15 7.59
CA LEU A 339 6.53 -66.42 6.93
C LEU A 339 6.37 -66.77 5.44
N LEU A 340 5.40 -67.63 5.10
CA LEU A 340 5.13 -68.09 3.74
C LEU A 340 4.33 -67.07 2.92
N LYS A 341 3.50 -66.24 3.58
CA LYS A 341 2.79 -65.13 2.93
C LYS A 341 3.78 -64.05 2.51
N GLU A 342 4.67 -63.65 3.41
CA GLU A 342 5.77 -62.70 3.18
C GLU A 342 6.69 -63.18 2.05
N GLU A 343 7.10 -64.45 2.07
CA GLU A 343 7.96 -65.03 1.03
C GLU A 343 7.25 -65.06 -0.34
N LYS A 344 5.96 -65.43 -0.36
CA LYS A 344 5.14 -65.39 -1.58
C LYS A 344 4.87 -63.96 -2.07
N GLN A 345 4.79 -62.99 -1.16
CA GLN A 345 4.69 -61.56 -1.48
C GLN A 345 6.00 -61.04 -2.07
N ARG A 346 7.16 -61.34 -1.47
CA ARG A 346 8.48 -61.02 -2.03
C ARG A 346 8.66 -61.61 -3.43
N ALA A 347 8.40 -62.90 -3.60
CA ALA A 347 8.51 -63.59 -4.89
C ALA A 347 7.51 -63.08 -5.94
N LYS A 348 6.38 -62.46 -5.51
CA LYS A 348 5.49 -61.71 -6.40
C LYS A 348 6.08 -60.34 -6.74
N LEU A 349 6.51 -59.56 -5.74
CA LEU A 349 7.09 -58.22 -5.92
C LEU A 349 8.32 -58.26 -6.82
N GLN A 350 9.23 -59.23 -6.66
CA GLN A 350 10.39 -59.39 -7.55
C GLN A 350 9.97 -59.57 -9.01
N LYS A 351 8.94 -60.40 -9.27
CA LYS A 351 8.37 -60.60 -10.62
C LYS A 351 7.58 -59.39 -11.13
N THR A 352 7.02 -58.58 -10.25
CA THR A 352 6.37 -57.31 -10.59
C THR A 352 7.41 -56.23 -10.90
N LEU A 353 8.51 -56.17 -10.15
CA LEU A 353 9.62 -55.23 -10.36
C LEU A 353 10.32 -55.47 -11.71
N SER A 354 10.62 -56.73 -12.07
CA SER A 354 11.17 -57.03 -13.40
C SER A 354 10.24 -56.61 -14.52
N LYS A 355 8.92 -56.82 -14.38
CA LYS A 355 7.94 -56.40 -15.38
C LYS A 355 7.77 -54.89 -15.48
N LEU A 356 7.74 -54.19 -14.34
CA LEU A 356 7.70 -52.72 -14.31
C LEU A 356 9.01 -52.14 -14.88
N GLN A 357 10.13 -52.83 -14.70
CA GLN A 357 11.40 -52.45 -15.32
C GLN A 357 11.35 -52.65 -16.84
N GLU A 358 10.95 -53.82 -17.36
CA GLU A 358 10.75 -54.08 -18.80
C GLU A 358 9.78 -53.06 -19.44
N GLU A 359 8.69 -52.73 -18.74
CA GLU A 359 7.72 -51.71 -19.16
C GLU A 359 8.34 -50.30 -19.18
N LEU A 360 9.08 -49.92 -18.15
CA LEU A 360 9.77 -48.63 -18.08
C LEU A 360 10.89 -48.50 -19.11
N GLU A 361 11.69 -49.54 -19.34
CA GLU A 361 12.71 -49.60 -20.41
C GLU A 361 12.07 -49.24 -21.76
N SER A 362 10.92 -49.84 -22.09
CA SER A 362 10.20 -49.53 -23.34
C SER A 362 9.67 -48.09 -23.41
N ARG A 363 9.18 -47.54 -22.29
CA ARG A 363 8.61 -46.19 -22.23
C ARG A 363 9.68 -45.10 -22.26
N VAL A 364 10.81 -45.33 -21.58
CA VAL A 364 11.98 -44.44 -21.61
C VAL A 364 12.56 -44.38 -23.02
N LEU A 365 12.81 -45.53 -23.66
CA LEU A 365 13.36 -45.56 -25.03
C LEU A 365 12.45 -44.89 -26.07
N ALA A 366 11.12 -44.91 -25.87
CA ALA A 366 10.19 -44.14 -26.71
C ALA A 366 10.30 -42.64 -26.43
N TRP A 367 10.34 -42.22 -25.16
CA TRP A 367 10.48 -40.82 -24.77
C TRP A 367 11.79 -40.19 -25.28
N GLU A 368 12.91 -40.89 -25.15
CA GLU A 368 14.23 -40.43 -25.60
C GLU A 368 14.31 -40.29 -27.13
N GLN A 369 13.54 -41.10 -27.89
CA GLN A 369 13.37 -40.96 -29.34
C GLN A 369 12.46 -39.79 -29.74
N GLU A 370 11.50 -39.41 -28.89
CA GLU A 370 10.59 -38.29 -29.16
C GLU A 370 11.17 -36.92 -28.74
N HIS A 371 12.11 -36.89 -27.78
CA HIS A 371 12.59 -35.65 -27.15
C HIS A 371 14.10 -35.38 -27.34
N GLU A 372 14.84 -36.24 -28.05
CA GLU A 372 16.29 -36.12 -28.34
C GLU A 372 17.18 -35.84 -27.11
N GLY A 373 16.78 -36.34 -25.94
CA GLY A 373 17.47 -36.18 -24.65
C GLY A 373 17.37 -37.41 -23.78
N THR A 374 18.17 -37.50 -22.71
CA THR A 374 18.20 -38.64 -21.78
C THR A 374 17.18 -38.49 -20.65
N PHE A 375 16.51 -39.58 -20.26
CA PHE A 375 15.51 -39.54 -19.20
C PHE A 375 16.17 -39.58 -17.81
N LEU A 376 16.43 -38.39 -17.26
CA LEU A 376 17.07 -38.22 -15.96
C LEU A 376 16.08 -38.31 -14.80
N VAL A 377 16.40 -39.14 -13.80
CA VAL A 377 15.72 -39.28 -12.52
C VAL A 377 16.74 -38.99 -11.42
N LYS A 378 16.50 -37.94 -10.62
CA LYS A 378 17.38 -37.44 -9.56
C LYS A 378 18.80 -37.03 -10.03
N GLY A 379 19.00 -36.88 -11.34
CA GLY A 379 20.28 -36.51 -11.96
C GLY A 379 21.07 -37.67 -12.60
N GLN A 380 20.58 -38.91 -12.49
CA GLN A 380 21.13 -40.08 -13.19
C GLN A 380 20.14 -40.56 -14.26
N GLN A 381 20.56 -41.33 -15.27
CA GLN A 381 19.57 -41.98 -16.15
C GLN A 381 18.76 -42.99 -15.34
N PHE A 382 17.45 -43.08 -15.55
CA PHE A 382 16.60 -43.98 -14.76
C PHE A 382 17.10 -45.44 -14.78
N MET A 383 17.62 -45.91 -15.92
CA MET A 383 18.11 -47.28 -16.04
C MET A 383 19.43 -47.53 -15.32
N GLU A 384 20.31 -46.53 -15.25
CA GLU A 384 21.52 -46.57 -14.43
C GLU A 384 21.16 -46.61 -12.94
N TYR A 385 20.24 -45.75 -12.50
CA TYR A 385 19.71 -45.74 -11.13
C TYR A 385 19.10 -47.11 -10.73
N VAL A 386 18.26 -47.71 -11.59
CA VAL A 386 17.71 -49.06 -11.37
C VAL A 386 18.81 -50.11 -11.25
N ALA A 387 19.84 -50.05 -12.10
CA ALA A 387 20.98 -50.96 -12.05
C ALA A 387 21.81 -50.78 -10.76
N GLU A 388 22.08 -49.54 -10.34
CA GLU A 388 22.76 -49.22 -9.08
C GLU A 388 21.98 -49.73 -7.87
N GLN A 389 20.67 -49.52 -7.81
CA GLN A 389 19.82 -50.05 -6.73
C GLN A 389 19.92 -51.58 -6.63
N TRP A 390 19.87 -52.29 -7.77
CA TRP A 390 20.09 -53.74 -7.79
C TRP A 390 21.51 -54.15 -7.41
N GLN A 391 22.55 -53.36 -7.75
CA GLN A 391 23.94 -53.63 -7.36
C GLN A 391 24.16 -53.44 -5.85
N LEU A 392 23.69 -52.33 -5.28
CA LEU A 392 23.74 -52.05 -3.84
C LEU A 392 23.06 -53.17 -3.04
N TYR A 393 21.88 -53.61 -3.47
CA TYR A 393 21.18 -54.74 -2.86
C TYR A 393 21.99 -56.06 -2.92
N ARG A 394 22.64 -56.36 -4.06
CA ARG A 394 23.51 -57.55 -4.20
C ARG A 394 24.74 -57.46 -3.28
N LEU A 395 25.39 -56.29 -3.22
CA LEU A 395 26.56 -56.04 -2.38
C LEU A 395 26.20 -56.13 -0.89
N GLU A 396 25.04 -55.63 -0.47
CA GLU A 396 24.58 -55.75 0.91
C GLU A 396 24.29 -57.22 1.27
N LYS A 397 23.62 -57.99 0.39
CA LYS A 397 23.42 -59.43 0.60
C LYS A 397 24.71 -60.24 0.56
N GLU A 398 25.71 -59.82 -0.22
CA GLU A 398 27.03 -60.45 -0.16
C GLU A 398 27.76 -60.11 1.14
N LYS A 399 27.76 -58.85 1.58
CA LYS A 399 28.30 -58.42 2.88
C LYS A 399 27.64 -59.18 4.03
N GLU A 400 26.32 -59.35 4.00
CA GLU A 400 25.55 -60.13 4.97
C GLU A 400 25.99 -61.61 4.98
N LYS A 401 26.19 -62.21 3.79
CA LYS A 401 26.69 -63.58 3.61
C LYS A 401 28.14 -63.73 4.12
N GLN A 402 29.01 -62.76 3.86
CA GLN A 402 30.38 -62.71 4.36
C GLN A 402 30.40 -62.55 5.89
N GLU A 403 29.55 -61.71 6.47
CA GLU A 403 29.43 -61.55 7.92
C GLU A 403 28.90 -62.83 8.59
N ARG A 404 27.88 -63.47 8.01
CA ARG A 404 27.40 -64.81 8.44
C ARG A 404 28.53 -65.85 8.38
N HIS A 405 29.37 -65.82 7.35
CA HIS A 405 30.54 -66.72 7.23
C HIS A 405 31.60 -66.41 8.28
N LEU A 406 31.94 -65.14 8.53
CA LEU A 406 32.87 -64.70 9.55
C LEU A 406 32.39 -65.08 10.97
N LYS A 407 31.10 -64.89 11.27
CA LYS A 407 30.48 -65.33 12.53
C LYS A 407 30.60 -66.85 12.70
N LYS A 408 30.33 -67.64 11.65
CA LYS A 408 30.50 -69.09 11.68
C LYS A 408 31.97 -69.52 11.82
N SER A 409 32.90 -68.83 11.16
CA SER A 409 34.34 -69.11 11.25
C SER A 409 34.86 -68.84 12.66
N ARG A 410 34.50 -67.68 13.25
CA ARG A 410 34.82 -67.34 14.65
C ARG A 410 34.19 -68.32 15.63
N GLN A 411 32.97 -68.78 15.38
CA GLN A 411 32.34 -69.81 16.21
C GLN A 411 33.16 -71.11 16.18
N ILE A 412 33.52 -71.61 14.99
CA ILE A 412 34.35 -72.81 14.83
C ILE A 412 35.72 -72.64 15.50
N GLU A 413 36.35 -71.47 15.34
CA GLU A 413 37.61 -71.10 16.00
C GLU A 413 37.47 -71.15 17.53
N THR A 414 36.40 -70.61 18.12
CA THR A 414 36.15 -70.72 19.57
C THR A 414 35.82 -72.14 20.02
N GLU A 415 35.09 -72.93 19.22
CA GLU A 415 34.80 -74.34 19.50
C GLU A 415 36.06 -75.23 19.42
N MET A 416 37.04 -74.86 18.60
CA MET A 416 38.36 -75.50 18.53
C MET A 416 39.28 -75.07 19.69
N MET A 417 39.26 -73.79 20.08
CA MET A 417 40.14 -73.27 21.13
C MET A 417 39.69 -73.63 22.56
N TYR A 418 38.38 -73.75 22.81
CA TYR A 418 37.82 -74.01 24.14
C TYR A 418 37.10 -75.37 24.27
N GLY A 419 36.99 -76.12 23.17
CA GLY A 419 36.27 -77.38 23.11
C GLY A 419 34.75 -77.20 22.93
N SER A 420 34.10 -78.16 22.26
CA SER A 420 32.66 -78.11 22.00
C SER A 420 31.84 -78.62 23.19
N THR A 421 30.89 -77.81 23.66
CA THR A 421 29.97 -78.21 24.73
C THR A 421 28.93 -79.22 24.19
N PRO A 422 28.72 -80.39 24.84
CA PRO A 422 27.93 -81.47 24.26
C PRO A 422 26.43 -81.17 24.28
N ARG A 423 25.85 -80.88 23.12
CA ARG A 423 24.41 -80.61 22.94
C ARG A 423 23.59 -81.90 23.00
N THR A 424 23.04 -82.23 24.17
CA THR A 424 22.32 -83.48 24.44
C THR A 424 21.01 -83.65 23.66
N PRO A 425 20.72 -84.83 23.09
CA PRO A 425 19.44 -85.12 22.41
C PRO A 425 18.35 -85.56 23.41
N ILE A 426 17.22 -84.86 23.45
CA ILE A 426 16.11 -85.16 24.38
C ILE A 426 15.25 -86.34 23.87
N LYS A 427 15.15 -87.41 24.65
CA LYS A 427 14.13 -88.47 24.49
C LYS A 427 13.60 -89.01 25.84
N ARG A 428 12.31 -88.73 26.08
CA ARG A 428 11.30 -89.48 26.86
C ARG A 428 11.60 -89.98 28.29
N ARG A 429 10.60 -89.80 29.16
CA ARG A 429 10.18 -90.80 30.16
C ARG A 429 8.68 -91.09 29.96
N VAL A 430 8.21 -92.28 30.34
CA VAL A 430 6.85 -92.80 30.08
C VAL A 430 6.33 -93.53 31.31
N LEU A 431 5.02 -93.48 31.57
CA LEU A 431 4.26 -94.45 32.37
C LEU A 431 2.83 -94.57 31.80
N GLY A 432 2.24 -95.77 31.83
CA GLY A 432 0.91 -96.11 31.30
C GLY A 432 -0.14 -96.34 32.41
N PRO A 433 -1.16 -97.23 32.25
CA PRO A 433 -1.42 -98.23 31.19
C PRO A 433 -2.65 -97.84 30.30
N HIS A 434 -3.40 -98.66 29.53
CA HIS A 434 -3.56 -100.13 29.45
C HIS A 434 -4.08 -100.68 28.07
N THR A 435 -3.81 -101.98 27.88
CA THR A 435 -4.45 -103.11 27.14
C THR A 435 -5.85 -103.00 26.45
N PRO A 436 -6.26 -103.95 25.56
CA PRO A 436 -5.53 -104.56 24.42
C PRO A 436 -6.40 -104.96 23.17
N GLY A 437 -5.76 -105.30 22.03
CA GLY A 437 -6.38 -106.03 20.89
C GLY A 437 -7.07 -105.14 19.82
N LYS A 438 -7.35 -105.61 18.58
CA LYS A 438 -7.33 -106.98 17.99
C LYS A 438 -6.92 -106.92 16.49
N VAL A 439 -6.59 -108.07 15.87
CA VAL A 439 -6.07 -108.16 14.49
C VAL A 439 -7.15 -108.54 13.46
N ARG A 440 -7.18 -107.88 12.28
CA ARG A 440 -7.67 -108.34 10.95
C ARG A 440 -7.59 -107.16 9.95
N LYS A 441 -7.70 -107.31 8.62
CA LYS A 441 -7.15 -108.26 7.62
C LYS A 441 -7.69 -107.78 6.24
N LEU A 442 -6.79 -107.50 5.29
CA LEU A 442 -6.97 -107.42 3.82
C LEU A 442 -8.39 -107.26 3.22
N ASN A 443 -8.60 -106.18 2.46
CA ASN A 443 -8.94 -106.17 1.02
C ASN A 443 -9.14 -104.71 0.53
N GLY A 444 -8.90 -104.32 -0.72
CA GLY A 444 -8.23 -105.06 -1.80
C GLY A 444 -8.85 -104.86 -3.20
N THR A 445 -8.52 -103.78 -3.90
CA THR A 445 -8.77 -103.65 -5.36
C THR A 445 -7.64 -102.87 -6.03
N SER A 446 -7.02 -103.46 -7.05
CA SER A 446 -6.01 -102.83 -7.90
C SER A 446 -6.61 -102.41 -9.25
N ILE A 447 -6.11 -101.34 -9.86
CA ILE A 447 -5.83 -101.31 -11.31
C ILE A 447 -4.44 -100.65 -11.49
N SER A 448 -3.66 -101.16 -12.45
CA SER A 448 -2.28 -100.78 -12.76
C SER A 448 -2.22 -99.64 -13.80
N ASN A 449 -1.06 -99.02 -14.11
CA ASN A 449 -0.03 -99.58 -14.99
C ASN A 449 1.38 -98.94 -14.85
N ALA A 450 2.39 -99.82 -15.00
CA ALA A 450 3.68 -99.62 -15.68
C ALA A 450 4.58 -98.40 -15.36
N THR A 451 5.62 -98.67 -14.57
CA THR A 451 6.99 -98.09 -14.64
C THR A 451 7.80 -98.78 -15.79
N PRO A 452 9.15 -98.61 -15.99
CA PRO A 452 10.17 -97.82 -15.28
C PRO A 452 11.22 -97.06 -16.16
N ASN A 453 12.13 -96.33 -15.49
CA ASN A 453 13.61 -96.12 -15.64
C ASN A 453 14.34 -96.45 -17.00
N SER A 454 15.52 -95.91 -17.37
CA SER A 454 16.66 -95.46 -16.52
C SER A 454 17.81 -94.71 -17.27
N THR A 455 18.52 -93.82 -16.55
CA THR A 455 20.00 -93.61 -16.47
C THR A 455 20.90 -93.14 -17.67
N VAL A 456 21.96 -92.39 -17.29
CA VAL A 456 23.30 -92.06 -17.91
C VAL A 456 23.47 -91.16 -19.17
N ARG A 457 24.36 -90.15 -19.00
CA ARG A 457 25.62 -89.79 -19.75
C ARG A 457 25.76 -90.19 -21.24
N SER A 458 26.41 -89.43 -22.14
CA SER A 458 27.15 -88.13 -22.10
C SER A 458 27.63 -87.76 -23.54
N VAL A 459 28.41 -86.67 -23.70
CA VAL A 459 29.39 -86.33 -24.77
C VAL A 459 29.00 -85.27 -25.82
N PHE A 460 29.79 -84.18 -25.77
CA PHE A 460 30.21 -83.16 -26.76
C PHE A 460 29.71 -83.12 -28.23
N GLY A 461 29.53 -81.88 -28.71
CA GLY A 461 29.61 -81.45 -30.11
C GLY A 461 28.26 -81.39 -30.87
N GLY A 462 28.00 -80.44 -31.77
CA GLY A 462 28.74 -79.22 -32.15
C GLY A 462 28.51 -78.84 -33.63
N THR A 463 28.19 -77.57 -33.93
CA THR A 463 27.92 -77.01 -35.29
C THR A 463 26.72 -77.66 -36.04
N ILE A 464 26.08 -77.11 -37.09
CA ILE A 464 26.26 -75.88 -37.92
C ILE A 464 24.87 -75.33 -38.37
N TYR A 465 24.83 -74.22 -39.13
CA TYR A 465 23.69 -73.50 -39.78
C TYR A 465 22.53 -74.38 -40.36
N HIS A 466 21.28 -73.89 -40.57
CA HIS A 466 20.87 -72.93 -41.62
C HIS A 466 19.51 -72.20 -41.39
N SER A 467 19.33 -71.08 -42.09
CA SER A 467 18.08 -70.35 -42.43
C SER A 467 18.03 -70.19 -43.98
N PRO A 468 16.98 -69.66 -44.68
CA PRO A 468 15.80 -68.86 -44.27
C PRO A 468 14.45 -69.58 -44.62
N THR A 469 13.28 -69.06 -45.08
CA THR A 469 12.87 -67.81 -45.79
C THR A 469 11.34 -67.53 -45.71
N SER A 470 10.89 -66.46 -46.39
CA SER A 470 9.52 -65.99 -46.70
C SER A 470 8.46 -67.07 -47.07
N ARG A 471 7.13 -66.81 -47.06
CA ARG A 471 6.41 -65.63 -47.63
C ARG A 471 4.94 -65.49 -47.17
N LEU A 472 4.35 -64.31 -47.34
CA LEU A 472 2.92 -63.97 -47.08
C LEU A 472 2.05 -64.01 -48.40
N PRO A 473 0.85 -63.37 -48.52
CA PRO A 473 -0.46 -64.04 -48.73
C PRO A 473 -1.10 -63.71 -50.11
N PRO A 474 -2.43 -63.91 -50.34
CA PRO A 474 -3.32 -62.72 -50.42
C PRO A 474 -4.85 -62.86 -50.12
N SER A 475 -5.43 -61.80 -49.54
CA SER A 475 -6.65 -61.01 -49.92
C SER A 475 -8.10 -61.58 -50.07
N GLY A 476 -9.08 -60.82 -49.51
CA GLY A 476 -10.48 -60.65 -50.01
C GLY A 476 -11.63 -61.02 -49.03
N GLY A 477 -12.72 -60.25 -48.82
CA GLY A 477 -13.04 -58.85 -49.22
C GLY A 477 -14.47 -58.34 -48.83
N LYS A 478 -14.60 -57.01 -48.63
CA LYS A 478 -15.74 -56.02 -48.70
C LYS A 478 -17.20 -56.28 -48.19
N LEU A 479 -17.72 -55.22 -47.51
CA LEU A 479 -19.04 -54.51 -47.45
C LEU A 479 -20.29 -55.08 -48.19
N GLY A 480 -21.57 -54.73 -47.87
CA GLY A 480 -22.16 -53.82 -46.85
C GLY A 480 -23.62 -53.36 -47.21
N GLN A 481 -24.30 -52.59 -46.32
CA GLN A 481 -25.69 -52.05 -46.41
C GLN A 481 -26.89 -53.06 -46.33
N ALA A 482 -28.16 -52.62 -46.28
CA ALA A 482 -28.93 -52.01 -45.15
C ALA A 482 -30.30 -51.42 -45.59
N GLN A 483 -31.43 -51.64 -44.87
CA GLN A 483 -32.62 -50.75 -44.83
C GLN A 483 -33.71 -51.15 -43.79
N THR A 484 -34.68 -50.25 -43.54
CA THR A 484 -35.84 -50.36 -42.61
C THR A 484 -37.18 -50.04 -43.31
N PRO A 485 -38.37 -50.15 -42.67
CA PRO A 485 -39.02 -48.91 -42.15
C PRO A 485 -40.00 -49.04 -40.94
N SER A 486 -40.40 -47.86 -40.40
CA SER A 486 -41.64 -47.44 -39.66
C SER A 486 -42.81 -48.43 -39.44
N ARG A 487 -43.68 -48.37 -38.40
CA ARG A 487 -44.12 -47.32 -37.41
C ARG A 487 -44.94 -48.02 -36.25
N ALA A 488 -45.57 -47.45 -35.19
CA ALA A 488 -45.83 -46.12 -34.59
C ALA A 488 -46.32 -46.26 -33.09
N ALA A 489 -46.83 -45.16 -32.49
CA ALA A 489 -47.93 -45.08 -31.49
C ALA A 489 -47.73 -45.37 -29.96
N VAL A 490 -47.30 -44.32 -29.23
CA VAL A 490 -47.85 -43.77 -27.94
C VAL A 490 -47.90 -44.58 -26.60
N LYS A 491 -47.64 -43.83 -25.50
CA LYS A 491 -47.61 -44.12 -24.03
C LYS A 491 -49.00 -44.45 -23.41
N PRO A 492 -49.22 -44.69 -22.08
CA PRO A 492 -48.31 -44.68 -20.90
C PRO A 492 -48.48 -45.84 -19.87
N PRO A 493 -47.74 -45.86 -18.73
CA PRO A 493 -48.08 -46.72 -17.57
C PRO A 493 -47.93 -46.12 -16.14
N ARG A 494 -48.86 -46.47 -15.24
CA ARG A 494 -48.83 -46.52 -13.74
C ARG A 494 -50.23 -47.03 -13.26
N PRO A 495 -50.46 -47.51 -12.00
CA PRO A 495 -49.55 -48.00 -10.94
C PRO A 495 -50.06 -49.27 -10.16
N ARG A 496 -49.35 -49.68 -9.08
CA ARG A 496 -49.78 -50.56 -7.93
C ARG A 496 -50.08 -52.05 -8.25
N HIS A 497 -49.85 -53.04 -7.38
CA HIS A 497 -50.10 -53.25 -5.92
C HIS A 497 -48.94 -54.13 -5.33
N ARG A 498 -48.32 -53.93 -4.15
CA ARG A 498 -48.74 -53.99 -2.72
C ARG A 498 -48.66 -55.40 -2.08
N GLU A 499 -47.77 -55.62 -1.10
CA GLU A 499 -48.11 -56.35 0.16
C GLU A 499 -47.16 -56.13 1.38
N ARG A 500 -47.66 -55.33 2.36
CA ARG A 500 -47.87 -55.60 3.81
C ARG A 500 -46.78 -56.08 4.81
N ASN A 501 -46.94 -55.55 6.05
CA ASN A 501 -46.48 -55.98 7.40
C ASN A 501 -45.09 -55.48 7.88
N LYS A 502 -44.90 -55.02 9.14
CA LYS A 502 -45.83 -54.78 10.27
C LYS A 502 -45.20 -53.84 11.33
N GLU A 503 -46.03 -53.06 12.06
CA GLU A 503 -45.83 -52.36 13.38
C GLU A 503 -44.48 -51.63 13.70
N ASN A 504 -44.45 -50.45 14.33
CA ASN A 504 -45.21 -50.02 15.53
C ASN A 504 -45.50 -48.48 15.60
N VAL A 505 -46.15 -48.01 16.67
CA VAL A 505 -46.72 -46.64 16.91
C VAL A 505 -45.73 -45.76 17.74
N SER A 506 -45.73 -44.42 17.89
CA SER A 506 -46.79 -43.38 17.97
C SER A 506 -46.27 -41.96 17.57
N GLN A 507 -47.03 -41.12 16.84
CA GLN A 507 -47.95 -40.00 17.22
C GLN A 507 -47.30 -38.64 17.65
N LEU A 508 -47.52 -37.53 16.89
CA LEU A 508 -48.48 -36.38 17.11
C LEU A 508 -48.02 -35.38 18.21
N ASN A 509 -48.18 -34.04 18.17
CA ASN A 509 -48.74 -32.99 17.28
C ASN A 509 -48.04 -31.63 17.66
N GLY A 510 -48.25 -30.43 17.08
CA GLY A 510 -49.10 -29.93 15.99
C GLY A 510 -48.98 -28.38 15.87
N THR A 511 -49.32 -27.79 14.72
CA THR A 511 -49.02 -26.40 14.28
C THR A 511 -50.04 -25.33 14.71
N THR A 512 -49.62 -24.06 14.94
CA THR A 512 -50.42 -22.87 14.54
C THR A 512 -49.65 -21.54 14.36
N LEU A 513 -50.23 -20.70 13.49
CA LEU A 513 -49.77 -19.46 12.83
C LEU A 513 -49.75 -18.15 13.66
N SER A 514 -48.93 -17.20 13.17
CA SER A 514 -49.24 -15.75 12.94
C SER A 514 -49.43 -14.75 14.11
N GLY A 515 -48.38 -13.95 14.38
CA GLY A 515 -48.30 -12.53 13.98
C GLY A 515 -49.03 -11.41 14.75
N GLY A 516 -48.28 -10.37 15.16
CA GLY A 516 -48.81 -9.00 15.31
C GLY A 516 -48.37 -8.16 16.54
N CYS A 517 -47.96 -6.91 16.27
CA CYS A 517 -48.01 -5.71 17.14
C CYS A 517 -47.20 -5.62 18.46
N THR A 518 -46.29 -4.64 18.47
CA THR A 518 -45.94 -3.78 19.63
C THR A 518 -46.80 -2.47 19.54
N PRO A 519 -46.67 -1.44 20.41
CA PRO A 519 -45.88 -1.27 21.64
C PRO A 519 -46.68 -0.75 22.86
N THR A 520 -46.04 -0.55 24.02
CA THR A 520 -46.25 0.58 24.96
C THR A 520 -45.17 0.60 26.06
N ALA A 521 -44.72 1.80 26.44
CA ALA A 521 -43.87 2.17 27.60
C ALA A 521 -44.34 3.58 28.07
N PRO A 522 -43.75 4.30 29.07
CA PRO A 522 -42.58 4.00 29.92
C PRO A 522 -42.76 4.38 31.41
N ALA A 523 -41.71 4.22 32.25
CA ALA A 523 -41.57 4.94 33.54
C ALA A 523 -40.11 5.12 34.04
N GLN A 524 -39.75 6.38 34.32
CA GLN A 524 -38.79 6.91 35.31
C GLN A 524 -37.33 6.39 35.46
N ARG A 525 -36.47 7.01 34.65
CA ARG A 525 -35.16 7.66 34.93
C ARG A 525 -34.79 8.09 36.38
N ASN A 526 -33.52 7.86 36.78
CA ASN A 526 -32.42 8.87 37.04
C ASN A 526 -31.70 9.06 38.42
N HIS A 527 -30.35 9.08 38.31
CA HIS A 527 -29.31 9.92 38.97
C HIS A 527 -28.73 9.65 40.39
N SER A 528 -27.39 9.59 40.44
CA SER A 528 -26.51 10.30 41.42
C SER A 528 -25.06 10.44 40.86
N ILE A 529 -24.18 11.19 41.54
CA ILE A 529 -22.89 11.75 41.05
C ILE A 529 -21.78 11.67 42.15
N ASN A 530 -20.50 11.85 41.77
CA ASN A 530 -19.25 11.92 42.60
C ASN A 530 -18.63 10.55 43.02
N SER A 531 -17.31 10.43 43.29
CA SER A 531 -16.25 11.44 43.54
C SER A 531 -14.94 11.19 42.77
N VAL A 532 -14.10 12.24 42.66
CA VAL A 532 -12.71 12.21 42.14
C VAL A 532 -11.70 12.22 43.28
N ALA A 533 -10.62 11.42 43.21
CA ALA A 533 -9.41 11.58 44.04
C ALA A 533 -8.17 10.85 43.47
N SER A 534 -6.98 11.40 43.76
CA SER A 534 -5.64 10.74 43.74
C SER A 534 -5.03 10.26 42.40
N THR A 535 -4.30 11.15 41.71
CA THR A 535 -2.89 10.94 41.28
C THR A 535 -2.22 12.25 40.81
N TYR A 536 -1.86 13.16 41.73
CA TYR A 536 -0.99 14.31 41.42
C TYR A 536 0.49 14.06 41.80
N SER A 537 0.75 13.05 42.65
CA SER A 537 2.06 12.80 43.26
C SER A 537 3.08 12.09 42.35
N GLU A 538 2.66 11.56 41.19
CA GLU A 538 3.56 10.82 40.29
C GLU A 538 4.24 11.75 39.29
N PHE A 539 3.50 12.71 38.70
CA PHE A 539 4.01 13.66 37.71
C PHE A 539 5.18 14.51 38.23
N ALA A 540 5.13 14.93 39.50
CA ALA A 540 6.20 15.69 40.14
C ALA A 540 7.54 14.94 40.26
N ARG A 541 7.55 13.61 40.10
CA ARG A 541 8.72 12.76 40.34
C ARG A 541 9.58 12.50 39.11
N GLU A 542 9.08 12.79 37.91
CA GLU A 542 9.81 12.62 36.65
C GLU A 542 10.63 13.85 36.27
N LEU A 543 10.06 15.05 36.46
CA LEU A 543 10.73 16.34 36.18
C LEU A 543 12.09 16.49 36.91
N SER A 544 12.23 15.88 38.10
CA SER A 544 13.50 15.88 38.85
C SER A 544 14.62 15.06 38.23
N LYS A 545 14.35 14.18 37.25
CA LYS A 545 15.37 13.35 36.58
C LYS A 545 15.95 13.96 35.32
N ALA A 546 15.21 14.83 34.62
CA ALA A 546 15.63 15.41 33.34
C ALA A 546 16.74 16.49 33.46
N SER A 547 17.02 16.99 34.66
CA SER A 547 17.89 18.17 34.89
C SER A 547 19.40 17.87 35.01
N ARG A 548 19.89 16.67 34.63
CA ARG A 548 21.30 16.27 34.81
C ARG A 548 21.88 15.40 33.68
N SER A 549 22.25 16.03 32.57
CA SER A 549 23.21 15.47 31.60
C SER A 549 23.91 16.57 30.78
N ASP A 550 25.06 17.01 31.30
CA ASP A 550 26.27 17.53 30.65
C ASP A 550 26.21 18.35 29.35
N ASN A 551 26.72 19.58 29.45
CA ASN A 551 27.18 20.39 28.32
C ASN A 551 28.52 19.88 27.77
N SER A 552 28.63 19.75 26.45
CA SER A 552 29.91 19.55 25.75
C SER A 552 30.05 20.54 24.60
N SER A 553 30.76 21.63 24.84
CA SER A 553 31.02 22.67 23.84
C SER A 553 32.09 22.22 22.84
N ARG A 554 31.82 22.33 21.53
CA ARG A 554 32.85 22.24 20.49
C ARG A 554 33.00 23.56 19.75
N ILE A 555 34.25 23.99 19.63
CA ILE A 555 34.66 25.25 19.00
C ILE A 555 34.79 25.02 17.49
N LEU A 556 34.30 25.96 16.69
CA LEU A 556 34.51 26.01 15.24
C LEU A 556 35.77 26.82 14.94
N ASN A 557 36.72 26.23 14.19
CA ASN A 557 37.85 26.94 13.60
C ASN A 557 37.72 26.90 12.07
N SER A 558 37.75 28.07 11.45
CA SER A 558 37.60 28.22 9.99
C SER A 558 38.92 28.67 9.37
N THR A 559 39.47 27.89 8.43
CA THR A 559 40.53 28.36 7.52
C THR A 559 40.49 27.57 6.22
N THR A 560 40.14 28.23 5.12
CA THR A 560 40.30 27.69 3.75
C THR A 560 41.01 28.75 2.92
N THR A 561 42.25 28.47 2.55
CA THR A 561 43.07 29.34 1.69
C THR A 561 42.78 29.06 0.22
N HIS A 562 42.49 30.12 -0.56
CA HIS A 562 42.61 30.07 -2.02
C HIS A 562 44.02 30.49 -2.44
N ALA A 563 44.61 29.74 -3.36
CA ALA A 563 45.82 30.10 -4.09
C ALA A 563 45.82 29.39 -5.46
N PHE A 564 46.30 30.11 -6.48
CA PHE A 564 46.24 29.78 -7.92
C PHE A 564 44.86 29.87 -8.56
#